data_AF-A0A955SDY6-F1
#
_entry.id   AF-A0A955SDY6-F1
#
_cell.length_a   1.000
_cell.length_b   1.000
_cell.length_c   1.000
_cell.angle_alpha   90.00
_cell.angle_beta   90.00
_cell.angle_gamma   90.00
#
_symmetry.space_group_name_H-M   'P 1'
#
loop_
_entity.id
_entity.type
_entity.pdbx_description
1 polymer ?
#
loop_
_entity_poly.entity_id
_entity_poly.type
_entity_poly.pdbx_seq_one_letter_code
_entity_poly.pdbx_strand_id
1 'polypeptide(L)'
;MEQKTGGNLALKLSVEVLRRNISLDEGLVRAQTSGMVEPFVEGLNILVGRDLFDINEARQRLRSGAAERAVNGHDEPLQLPSELDGWTLDSEGKKPPLDERDFTTLEIQVNKILSEKQEILSRIDLLNAATQREDHIPNPWTAPLVILSLTVVAVSVFQFGVGSTLGSGISLAVGSLFTLVVFQKEMSRFEAVNRRIRSEIKKGMAIKKKCLDELRECDRRVATLRNRAAEMVEDCDPLPEEEMANFLEKFPGLFPTEEKAASE
;
A
#
# COMPACT_ATOMS: atom_id res chain seq x y z
N MET A 1 -27.28 -17.66 -8.06
CA MET A 1 -26.96 -16.90 -9.29
C MET A 1 -28.14 -16.03 -9.77
N GLU A 2 -29.18 -15.77 -8.96
CA GLU A 2 -30.43 -15.11 -9.40
C GLU A 2 -30.54 -13.61 -9.10
N GLN A 3 -29.63 -13.02 -8.31
CA GLN A 3 -29.74 -11.60 -7.92
C GLN A 3 -29.42 -10.59 -9.04
N LYS A 4 -28.67 -10.97 -10.08
CA LYS A 4 -28.24 -10.03 -11.14
C LYS A 4 -29.35 -9.63 -12.10
N THR A 5 -30.37 -10.48 -12.27
CA THR A 5 -31.46 -10.22 -13.23
C THR A 5 -32.50 -9.27 -12.66
N GLY A 6 -32.73 -9.30 -11.34
CA GLY A 6 -33.72 -8.45 -10.68
C GLY A 6 -33.31 -6.98 -10.61
N GLY A 7 -32.04 -6.69 -10.32
CA GLY A 7 -31.54 -5.32 -10.25
C GLY A 7 -31.68 -4.54 -11.56
N ASN A 8 -31.40 -5.18 -12.71
CA ASN A 8 -31.54 -4.53 -14.01
C ASN A 8 -32.99 -4.21 -14.38
N LEU A 9 -33.94 -5.07 -14.02
CA LEU A 9 -35.35 -4.83 -14.31
C LEU A 9 -35.94 -3.76 -13.39
N ALA A 10 -35.53 -3.76 -12.12
CA ALA A 10 -35.91 -2.74 -11.16
C ALA A 10 -35.42 -1.35 -11.59
N LEU A 11 -34.14 -1.21 -11.96
CA LEU A 11 -33.59 0.05 -12.49
C LEU A 11 -34.34 0.51 -13.74
N LYS A 12 -34.67 -0.39 -14.66
CA LYS A 12 -35.44 -0.05 -15.86
C LYS A 12 -36.82 0.51 -15.51
N LEU A 13 -37.52 -0.12 -14.57
CA LEU A 13 -38.82 0.36 -14.06
C LEU A 13 -38.68 1.71 -13.37
N SER A 14 -37.64 1.92 -12.56
CA SER A 14 -37.36 3.20 -11.90
C SER A 14 -37.16 4.32 -12.93
N VAL A 15 -36.41 4.06 -14.01
CA VAL A 15 -36.25 5.01 -15.13
C VAL A 15 -37.58 5.29 -15.84
N GLU A 16 -38.42 4.28 -16.07
CA GLU A 16 -39.73 4.47 -16.69
C GLU A 16 -40.66 5.35 -15.84
N VAL A 17 -40.63 5.21 -14.52
CA VAL A 17 -41.38 6.05 -13.58
C VAL A 17 -40.84 7.48 -13.56
N LEU A 18 -39.52 7.67 -13.45
CA LEU A 18 -38.93 9.01 -13.39
C LEU A 18 -39.10 9.78 -14.71
N ARG A 19 -39.13 9.07 -15.85
CA ARG A 19 -39.49 9.64 -17.16
C ARG A 19 -41.00 9.88 -17.33
N ARG A 20 -41.81 9.53 -16.33
CA ARG A 20 -43.29 9.64 -16.35
C ARG A 20 -43.94 8.82 -17.47
N ASN A 21 -43.28 7.77 -17.95
CA ASN A 21 -43.86 6.84 -18.91
C ASN A 21 -44.92 5.95 -18.23
N ILE A 22 -44.75 5.71 -16.93
CA ILE A 22 -45.70 5.00 -16.06
C ILE A 22 -45.81 5.77 -14.73
N SER A 23 -46.92 5.58 -14.02
CA SER A 23 -47.09 6.17 -12.69
C SER A 23 -46.24 5.45 -11.64
N LEU A 24 -45.96 6.10 -10.50
CA LEU A 24 -45.24 5.48 -9.39
C LEU A 24 -46.00 4.26 -8.85
N ASP A 25 -47.33 4.35 -8.78
CA ASP A 25 -48.18 3.22 -8.38
C ASP A 25 -48.11 2.05 -9.37
N GLU A 26 -48.08 2.33 -10.67
CA GLU A 26 -47.90 1.29 -11.69
C GLU A 26 -46.51 0.63 -11.58
N GLY A 27 -45.46 1.43 -11.35
CA GLY A 27 -44.12 0.94 -11.07
C GLY A 27 -44.08 0.02 -9.84
N LEU A 28 -44.76 0.42 -8.75
CA LEU A 28 -44.85 -0.37 -7.52
C LEU A 28 -45.57 -1.71 -7.73
N VAL A 29 -46.69 -1.73 -8.44
CA VAL A 29 -47.46 -2.96 -8.73
C VAL A 29 -46.65 -3.92 -9.60
N ARG A 30 -45.96 -3.40 -10.63
CA ARG A 30 -45.07 -4.22 -11.49
C ARG A 30 -43.87 -4.76 -10.72
N ALA A 31 -43.29 -3.93 -9.85
CA ALA A 31 -42.20 -4.34 -8.95
C ALA A 31 -42.67 -5.40 -7.94
N GLN A 32 -43.89 -5.29 -7.41
CA GLN A 32 -44.46 -6.29 -6.50
C GLN A 32 -44.68 -7.64 -7.20
N THR A 33 -45.23 -7.62 -8.42
CA THR A 33 -45.48 -8.83 -9.22
C THR A 33 -44.18 -9.57 -9.53
N SER A 34 -43.08 -8.82 -9.68
CA SER A 34 -41.75 -9.38 -9.96
C SER A 34 -40.89 -9.63 -8.71
N GLY A 35 -41.39 -9.31 -7.51
CA GLY A 35 -40.66 -9.49 -6.25
C GLY A 35 -39.47 -8.53 -6.03
N MET A 36 -39.50 -7.34 -6.63
CA MET A 36 -38.36 -6.39 -6.64
C MET A 36 -38.72 -5.00 -6.10
N VAL A 37 -39.64 -4.93 -5.15
CA VAL A 37 -40.08 -3.64 -4.55
C VAL A 37 -38.92 -2.89 -3.90
N GLU A 38 -38.06 -3.60 -3.15
CA GLU A 38 -36.87 -3.03 -2.52
C GLU A 38 -35.87 -2.49 -3.56
N PRO A 39 -35.37 -3.30 -4.53
CA PRO A 39 -34.51 -2.80 -5.60
C PRO A 39 -35.10 -1.66 -6.43
N PHE A 40 -36.42 -1.62 -6.60
CA PHE A 40 -37.09 -0.57 -7.36
C PHE A 40 -37.09 0.77 -6.62
N VAL A 41 -37.42 0.78 -5.33
CA VAL A 41 -37.38 1.99 -4.49
C VAL A 41 -35.95 2.48 -4.33
N GLU A 42 -35.01 1.56 -4.08
CA GLU A 42 -33.59 1.89 -4.04
C GLU A 42 -33.10 2.46 -5.38
N GLY A 43 -33.52 1.87 -6.50
CA GLY A 43 -33.24 2.38 -7.84
C GLY A 43 -33.79 3.79 -8.08
N LEU A 44 -34.98 4.11 -7.58
CA LEU A 44 -35.54 5.48 -7.64
C LEU A 44 -34.67 6.47 -6.85
N ASN A 45 -34.28 6.13 -5.62
CA ASN A 45 -33.43 6.99 -4.78
C ASN A 45 -32.02 7.17 -5.38
N ILE A 46 -31.43 6.10 -5.92
CA ILE A 46 -30.13 6.14 -6.60
C ILE A 46 -30.18 7.05 -7.83
N LEU A 47 -31.21 6.89 -8.68
CA LEU A 47 -31.33 7.69 -9.92
C LEU A 47 -31.62 9.17 -9.64
N VAL A 48 -32.27 9.49 -8.54
CA VAL A 48 -32.51 10.86 -8.09
C VAL A 48 -31.30 11.44 -7.32
N GLY A 49 -30.46 10.58 -6.76
CA GLY A 49 -29.33 10.96 -5.91
C GLY A 49 -29.72 11.40 -4.50
N ARG A 50 -30.94 11.06 -4.03
CA ARG A 50 -31.49 11.41 -2.71
C ARG A 50 -32.53 10.38 -2.24
N ASP A 51 -32.66 10.23 -0.93
CA ASP A 51 -33.68 9.37 -0.30
C ASP A 51 -35.06 10.06 -0.26
N LEU A 52 -35.71 10.17 -1.43
CA LEU A 52 -37.06 10.76 -1.53
C LEU A 52 -38.18 9.72 -1.36
N PHE A 53 -37.90 8.44 -1.59
CA PHE A 53 -38.89 7.37 -1.57
C PHE A 53 -38.62 6.41 -0.41
N ASP A 54 -39.59 6.28 0.51
CA ASP A 54 -39.53 5.35 1.64
C ASP A 54 -40.09 3.97 1.26
N ILE A 55 -39.29 2.94 1.49
CA ILE A 55 -39.66 1.53 1.27
C ILE A 55 -40.85 1.09 2.14
N ASN A 56 -40.97 1.60 3.36
CA ASN A 56 -42.07 1.24 4.26
C ASN A 56 -43.39 1.83 3.78
N GLU A 57 -43.37 3.07 3.29
CA GLU A 57 -44.52 3.73 2.68
C GLU A 57 -44.96 2.99 1.41
N ALA A 58 -44.02 2.66 0.53
CA ALA A 58 -44.27 1.86 -0.67
C ALA A 58 -44.93 0.51 -0.33
N ARG A 59 -44.42 -0.20 0.69
CA ARG A 59 -44.99 -1.47 1.16
C ARG A 59 -46.37 -1.31 1.76
N GLN A 60 -46.59 -0.27 2.55
CA GLN A 60 -47.90 0.01 3.14
C GLN A 60 -48.93 0.31 2.05
N ARG A 61 -48.54 1.10 1.04
CA ARG A 61 -49.40 1.43 -0.10
C ARG A 61 -49.78 0.20 -0.92
N LEU A 62 -48.83 -0.70 -1.17
CA LEU A 62 -49.10 -2.01 -1.79
C LEU A 62 -50.01 -2.90 -0.94
N ARG A 63 -49.73 -3.03 0.37
CA ARG A 63 -50.54 -3.85 1.30
C ARG A 63 -51.98 -3.36 1.44
N SER A 64 -52.19 -2.05 1.39
CA SER A 64 -53.53 -1.45 1.48
C SER A 64 -54.36 -1.62 0.20
N GLY A 65 -53.74 -2.07 -0.90
CA GLY A 65 -54.36 -2.11 -2.23
C GLY A 65 -54.52 -0.74 -2.89
N ALA A 66 -54.07 0.34 -2.25
CA ALA A 66 -54.18 1.69 -2.79
C ALA A 66 -53.43 1.86 -4.11
N ALA A 67 -52.25 1.24 -4.26
CA ALA A 67 -51.51 1.27 -5.52
C ALA A 67 -52.29 0.61 -6.67
N GLU A 68 -52.89 -0.56 -6.46
CA GLU A 68 -53.71 -1.24 -7.47
C GLU A 68 -54.98 -0.46 -7.80
N ARG A 69 -55.64 0.13 -6.80
CA ARG A 69 -56.82 0.98 -7.01
C ARG A 69 -56.48 2.26 -7.77
N ALA A 70 -55.34 2.86 -7.49
CA ALA A 70 -54.86 4.05 -8.21
C ALA A 70 -54.54 3.73 -9.68
N VAL A 71 -53.88 2.60 -9.96
CA VAL A 71 -53.64 2.14 -11.34
C VAL A 71 -54.95 1.89 -12.10
N ASN A 72 -55.98 1.38 -11.41
CA ASN A 72 -57.31 1.16 -11.98
C ASN A 72 -58.20 2.43 -12.03
N GLY A 73 -57.67 3.60 -11.63
CA GLY A 73 -58.39 4.88 -11.67
C GLY A 73 -59.45 5.06 -10.59
N HIS A 74 -59.41 4.27 -9.51
CA HIS A 74 -60.34 4.36 -8.38
C HIS A 74 -59.86 5.28 -7.26
N ASP A 75 -58.54 5.43 -7.09
CA ASP A 75 -57.89 6.31 -6.11
C ASP A 75 -56.95 7.29 -6.82
N GLU A 76 -56.58 8.38 -6.16
CA GLU A 76 -55.60 9.34 -6.70
C GLU A 76 -54.18 8.73 -6.74
N PRO A 77 -53.49 8.80 -7.89
CA PRO A 77 -52.15 8.25 -8.03
C PRO A 77 -51.15 9.01 -7.16
N LEU A 78 -50.16 8.27 -6.64
CA LEU A 78 -49.04 8.84 -5.92
C LEU A 78 -48.26 9.69 -6.92
N GLN A 79 -48.31 11.01 -6.70
CA GLN A 79 -47.58 11.95 -7.51
C GLN A 79 -46.10 11.86 -7.14
N LEU A 80 -45.23 11.94 -8.15
CA LEU A 80 -43.81 12.17 -7.90
C LEU A 80 -43.66 13.49 -7.13
N PRO A 81 -42.74 13.58 -6.15
CA PRO A 81 -42.40 14.83 -5.50
C PRO A 81 -42.24 15.96 -6.52
N SER A 82 -42.79 17.15 -6.24
CA SER A 82 -42.72 18.32 -7.13
C SER A 82 -41.28 18.73 -7.44
N GLU A 83 -40.33 18.37 -6.58
CA GLU A 83 -38.88 18.51 -6.79
C GLU A 83 -38.35 17.73 -8.02
N LEU A 84 -39.12 16.77 -8.53
CA LEU A 84 -38.85 15.98 -9.73
C LEU A 84 -39.60 16.49 -10.97
N ASP A 85 -40.27 17.64 -10.91
CA ASP A 85 -40.79 18.31 -12.10
C ASP A 85 -39.62 18.83 -12.97
N GLY A 86 -39.45 18.23 -14.15
CA GLY A 86 -38.35 18.53 -15.07
C GLY A 86 -37.09 17.67 -14.87
N TRP A 87 -37.16 16.61 -14.06
CA TRP A 87 -36.07 15.64 -13.93
C TRP A 87 -35.67 15.06 -15.30
N THR A 88 -34.38 15.11 -15.61
CA THR A 88 -33.81 14.53 -16.84
C THR A 88 -32.70 13.55 -16.46
N LEU A 89 -32.43 12.53 -17.28
CA LEU A 89 -31.32 11.60 -17.00
C LEU A 89 -29.96 12.32 -16.95
N ASP A 90 -29.88 13.50 -17.57
CA ASP A 90 -28.71 14.38 -17.64
C ASP A 90 -28.72 15.48 -16.58
N SER A 91 -29.77 15.61 -15.76
CA SER A 91 -29.70 16.44 -14.55
C SER A 91 -28.91 15.66 -13.53
N GLU A 92 -27.60 15.77 -13.67
CA GLU A 92 -26.57 15.24 -12.78
C GLU A 92 -27.11 15.21 -11.35
N GLY A 93 -27.21 14.00 -10.79
CA GLY A 93 -27.40 13.85 -9.36
C GLY A 93 -26.34 14.73 -8.72
N LYS A 94 -26.80 15.78 -8.03
CA LYS A 94 -25.94 16.79 -7.37
C LYS A 94 -24.77 16.04 -6.76
N LYS A 95 -23.57 16.22 -7.34
CA LYS A 95 -22.39 15.54 -6.83
C LYS A 95 -22.27 15.91 -5.35
N PRO A 96 -21.97 14.97 -4.47
CA PRO A 96 -21.87 15.29 -3.05
C PRO A 96 -20.86 16.43 -2.86
N PRO A 97 -21.14 17.40 -1.98
CA PRO A 97 -20.16 18.44 -1.67
C PRO A 97 -18.89 17.79 -1.14
N LEU A 98 -17.72 18.34 -1.47
CA LEU A 98 -16.44 17.88 -0.91
C LEU A 98 -16.51 17.90 0.62
N ASP A 99 -16.55 16.71 1.24
CA ASP A 99 -16.49 16.59 2.71
C ASP A 99 -15.03 16.63 3.16
N GLU A 100 -14.62 17.73 3.79
CA GLU A 100 -13.28 17.90 4.37
C GLU A 100 -12.90 16.76 5.35
N ARG A 101 -13.89 16.09 5.98
CA ARG A 101 -13.62 14.99 6.92
C ARG A 101 -13.01 13.75 6.25
N ASP A 102 -13.42 13.44 5.03
CA ASP A 102 -12.89 12.28 4.32
C ASP A 102 -11.43 12.54 3.89
N PHE A 103 -11.13 13.76 3.44
CA PHE A 103 -9.78 14.17 3.07
C PHE A 103 -8.83 14.24 4.28
N THR A 104 -9.29 14.75 5.43
CA THR A 104 -8.48 14.71 6.67
C THR A 104 -8.15 13.28 7.11
N THR A 105 -9.10 12.35 6.97
CA THR A 105 -8.89 10.94 7.28
C THR A 105 -7.85 10.31 6.34
N LEU A 106 -7.94 10.60 5.04
CA LEU A 106 -6.97 10.14 4.04
C LEU A 106 -5.59 10.75 4.28
N GLU A 107 -5.51 12.02 4.65
CA GLU A 107 -4.25 12.70 4.96
C GLU A 107 -3.57 12.11 6.19
N ILE A 108 -4.32 11.84 7.27
CA ILE A 108 -3.79 11.16 8.45
C ILE A 108 -3.20 9.79 8.06
N GLN A 109 -3.88 9.04 7.19
CA GLN A 109 -3.38 7.75 6.71
C GLN A 109 -2.11 7.89 5.88
N VAL A 110 -2.04 8.87 4.98
CA VAL A 110 -0.84 9.13 4.18
C VAL A 110 0.33 9.55 5.06
N ASN A 111 0.13 10.47 5.99
CA ASN A 111 1.17 10.93 6.92
C ASN A 111 1.69 9.78 7.80
N LYS A 112 0.80 8.88 8.24
CA LYS A 112 1.21 7.67 8.94
C LYS A 112 2.11 6.79 8.07
N ILE A 113 1.73 6.52 6.82
CA ILE A 113 2.53 5.70 5.91
C ILE A 113 3.88 6.37 5.58
N LEU A 114 3.92 7.70 5.43
CA LEU A 114 5.17 8.44 5.24
C LEU A 114 6.09 8.37 6.46
N SER A 115 5.54 8.38 7.68
CA SER A 115 6.34 8.15 8.89
C SER A 115 6.92 6.73 8.97
N GLU A 116 6.13 5.72 8.58
CA GLU A 116 6.58 4.33 8.46
C GLU A 116 7.70 4.20 7.40
N LYS A 117 7.56 4.92 6.27
CA LYS A 117 8.58 5.01 5.21
C LYS A 117 9.91 5.55 5.74
N GLN A 118 9.90 6.64 6.50
CA GLN A 118 11.11 7.22 7.12
C GLN A 118 11.77 6.25 8.10
N GLU A 119 10.99 5.52 8.90
CA GLU A 119 11.54 4.52 9.81
C GLU A 119 12.26 3.40 9.03
N ILE A 120 11.65 2.91 7.95
CA ILE A 120 12.26 1.88 7.08
C ILE A 120 13.55 2.39 6.45
N LEU A 121 13.57 3.63 5.94
CA LEU A 121 14.79 4.24 5.37
C LEU A 121 15.92 4.33 6.41
N SER A 122 15.61 4.76 7.64
CA SER A 122 16.61 4.82 8.72
C SER A 122 17.19 3.44 9.06
N ARG A 123 16.37 2.38 9.02
CA ARG A 123 16.82 1.00 9.21
C ARG A 123 17.73 0.54 8.07
N ILE A 124 17.42 0.93 6.83
CA ILE A 124 18.27 0.64 5.66
C ILE A 124 19.62 1.34 5.79
N ASP A 125 19.67 2.58 6.25
CA ASP A 125 20.92 3.32 6.46
C ASP A 125 21.79 2.71 7.56
N LEU A 126 21.18 2.29 8.67
CA LEU A 126 21.89 1.55 9.72
C LEU A 126 22.46 0.22 9.20
N LEU A 127 21.70 -0.50 8.37
CA LEU A 127 22.19 -1.72 7.73
C LEU A 127 23.34 -1.43 6.76
N ASN A 128 23.25 -0.37 5.95
CA ASN A 128 24.33 0.04 5.04
C ASN A 128 25.61 0.40 5.81
N ALA A 129 25.50 1.14 6.92
CA ALA A 129 26.63 1.49 7.77
C ALA A 129 27.26 0.26 8.42
N ALA A 130 26.45 -0.74 8.81
CA ALA A 130 26.93 -2.01 9.33
C ALA A 130 27.66 -2.84 8.25
N THR A 131 27.18 -2.83 7.00
CA THR A 131 27.83 -3.48 5.86
C THR A 131 29.11 -2.78 5.44
N GLN A 132 29.25 -1.46 5.56
CA GLN A 132 30.51 -0.77 5.25
C GLN A 132 31.66 -1.08 6.22
N ARG A 133 31.37 -1.51 7.46
CA ARG A 133 32.41 -1.97 8.42
C ARG A 133 33.02 -3.33 8.04
N GLU A 134 32.55 -3.96 6.97
CA GLU A 134 32.97 -5.27 6.47
C GLU A 134 34.36 -5.25 5.80
N ASP A 135 34.84 -4.10 5.32
CA ASP A 135 36.15 -3.97 4.65
C ASP A 135 37.37 -4.11 5.60
N HIS A 136 37.15 -4.42 6.88
CA HIS A 136 38.20 -4.55 7.90
C HIS A 136 38.27 -5.96 8.50
N ILE A 137 38.02 -7.01 7.70
CA ILE A 137 38.34 -8.38 8.12
C ILE A 137 39.88 -8.51 8.19
N PRO A 138 40.47 -8.86 9.36
CA PRO A 138 41.91 -8.99 9.49
C PRO A 138 42.43 -10.07 8.55
N ASN A 139 43.45 -9.71 7.78
CA ASN A 139 44.04 -10.58 6.76
C ASN A 139 44.64 -11.84 7.44
N PRO A 140 44.19 -13.06 7.06
CA PRO A 140 44.62 -14.31 7.69
C PRO A 140 46.10 -14.63 7.51
N TRP A 141 46.77 -13.95 6.58
CA TRP A 141 48.19 -14.16 6.28
C TRP A 141 49.12 -13.41 7.24
N THR A 142 48.61 -12.45 8.02
CA THR A 142 49.42 -11.55 8.86
C THR A 142 50.18 -12.27 9.97
N ALA A 143 49.49 -13.04 10.83
CA ALA A 143 50.13 -13.74 11.95
C ALA A 143 51.12 -14.84 11.50
N PRO A 144 50.82 -15.68 10.50
CA PRO A 144 51.78 -16.69 10.01
C PRO A 144 53.01 -16.07 9.35
N LEU A 145 52.87 -14.95 8.62
CA LEU A 145 54.00 -14.23 8.03
C LEU A 145 54.91 -13.62 9.10
N VAL A 146 54.35 -13.11 10.20
CA VAL A 146 55.13 -12.58 11.32
C VAL A 146 55.89 -13.67 12.06
N ILE A 147 55.29 -14.86 12.25
CA ILE A 147 55.97 -15.99 12.89
C ILE A 147 57.07 -16.52 11.97
N LEU A 148 56.81 -16.63 10.66
CA LEU A 148 57.80 -17.06 9.68
C LEU A 148 58.99 -16.09 9.60
N SER A 149 58.75 -14.78 9.60
CA SER A 149 59.83 -13.78 9.60
C SER A 149 60.67 -13.83 10.88
N LEU A 150 60.04 -13.95 12.05
CA LEU A 150 60.74 -14.16 13.33
C LEU A 150 61.60 -15.43 13.33
N THR A 151 61.09 -16.51 12.74
CA THR A 151 61.81 -17.78 12.62
C THR A 151 63.06 -17.64 11.74
N VAL A 152 62.95 -16.95 10.60
CA VAL A 152 64.09 -16.69 9.70
C VAL A 152 65.15 -15.81 10.38
N VAL A 153 64.74 -14.78 11.13
CA VAL A 153 65.65 -13.93 11.91
C VAL A 153 66.37 -14.74 12.99
N ALA A 154 65.64 -15.57 13.75
CA ALA A 154 66.23 -16.41 14.80
C ALA A 154 67.26 -17.41 14.25
N VAL A 155 66.96 -18.06 13.13
CA VAL A 155 67.89 -18.99 12.45
C VAL A 155 69.14 -18.24 11.96
N SER A 156 68.97 -17.04 11.41
CA SER A 156 70.08 -16.20 10.94
C SER A 156 71.02 -15.81 12.08
N VAL A 157 70.47 -15.38 13.22
CA VAL A 157 71.27 -15.04 14.42
C VAL A 157 72.02 -16.27 14.96
N PHE A 158 71.37 -17.43 14.98
CA PHE A 158 71.98 -18.68 15.45
C PHE A 158 73.13 -19.15 14.54
N GLN A 159 72.98 -18.99 13.22
CA GLN A 159 74.00 -19.35 12.24
C GLN A 159 75.26 -18.47 12.33
N PHE A 160 75.10 -17.17 12.65
CA PHE A 160 76.21 -16.26 12.91
C PHE A 160 76.93 -16.53 14.24
N GLY A 161 76.23 -16.99 15.27
CA GLY A 161 76.81 -17.21 16.61
C GLY A 161 77.48 -18.57 16.82
N VAL A 162 76.96 -19.65 16.21
CA VAL A 162 77.34 -21.03 16.57
C VAL A 162 78.01 -21.79 15.40
N GLY A 163 77.93 -21.28 14.16
CA GLY A 163 78.65 -21.83 12.99
C GLY A 163 78.23 -23.23 12.52
N SER A 164 77.20 -23.84 13.13
CA SER A 164 76.72 -25.18 12.78
C SER A 164 75.65 -25.13 11.69
N THR A 165 76.02 -25.56 10.48
CA THR A 165 75.11 -25.68 9.32
C THR A 165 74.00 -26.71 9.56
N LEU A 166 74.33 -27.83 10.22
CA LEU A 166 73.37 -28.89 10.56
C LEU A 166 72.32 -28.44 11.59
N GLY A 167 72.73 -27.68 12.61
CA GLY A 167 71.82 -27.11 13.60
C GLY A 167 70.87 -26.07 13.00
N SER A 168 71.38 -25.23 12.08
CA SER A 168 70.55 -24.26 11.37
C SER A 168 69.49 -24.92 10.48
N GLY A 169 69.84 -26.01 9.77
CA GLY A 169 68.89 -26.74 8.92
C GLY A 169 67.75 -27.40 9.71
N ILE A 170 68.07 -28.01 10.87
CA ILE A 170 67.05 -28.62 11.75
C ILE A 170 66.15 -27.54 12.36
N SER A 171 66.71 -26.41 12.81
CA SER A 171 65.93 -25.31 13.38
C SER A 171 64.97 -24.70 12.34
N LEU A 172 65.42 -24.54 11.10
CA LEU A 172 64.59 -24.05 10.00
C LEU A 172 63.48 -25.04 9.64
N ALA A 173 63.76 -26.34 9.62
CA ALA A 173 62.76 -27.38 9.37
C ALA A 173 61.70 -27.48 10.49
N VAL A 174 62.11 -27.38 11.75
CA VAL A 174 61.17 -27.38 12.90
C VAL A 174 60.34 -26.10 12.91
N GLY A 175 60.96 -24.96 12.65
CA GLY A 175 60.28 -23.67 12.53
C GLY A 175 59.27 -23.63 11.39
N SER A 176 59.61 -24.17 10.22
CA SER A 176 58.68 -24.24 9.08
C SER A 176 57.50 -25.18 9.35
N LEU A 177 57.73 -26.35 9.96
CA LEU A 177 56.65 -27.24 10.41
C LEU A 177 55.73 -26.56 11.44
N PHE A 178 56.30 -25.84 12.41
CA PHE A 178 55.52 -25.08 13.39
C PHE A 178 54.68 -24.00 12.71
N THR A 179 55.24 -23.24 11.76
CA THR A 179 54.47 -22.25 10.99
C THR A 179 53.35 -22.88 10.18
N LEU A 180 53.55 -24.07 9.59
CA LEU A 180 52.52 -24.81 8.86
C LEU A 180 51.36 -25.26 9.77
N VAL A 181 51.67 -25.77 10.96
CA VAL A 181 50.64 -26.19 11.94
C VAL A 181 49.84 -24.98 12.44
N VAL A 182 50.52 -23.86 12.75
CA VAL A 182 49.84 -22.61 13.14
C VAL A 182 48.98 -22.10 11.99
N PHE A 183 49.50 -22.12 10.76
CA PHE A 183 48.78 -21.70 9.57
C PHE A 183 47.50 -22.53 9.35
N GLN A 184 47.56 -23.86 9.43
CA GLN A 184 46.36 -24.71 9.29
C GLN A 184 45.32 -24.43 10.38
N LYS A 185 45.76 -24.20 11.62
CA LYS A 185 44.88 -23.89 12.74
C LYS A 185 44.25 -22.51 12.61
N GLU A 186 44.99 -21.51 12.16
CA GLU A 186 44.46 -20.16 11.93
C GLU A 186 43.57 -20.11 10.69
N MET A 187 43.92 -20.82 9.62
CA MET A 187 43.10 -20.89 8.41
C MET A 187 41.76 -21.57 8.66
N SER A 188 41.73 -22.65 9.45
CA SER A 188 40.45 -23.29 9.84
C SER A 188 39.59 -22.39 10.73
N ARG A 189 40.18 -21.65 11.67
CA ARG A 189 39.46 -20.64 12.47
C ARG A 189 38.95 -19.49 11.61
N PHE A 190 39.78 -18.99 10.69
CA PHE A 190 39.43 -17.94 9.76
C PHE A 190 38.28 -18.37 8.86
N GLU A 191 38.32 -19.60 8.32
CA GLU A 191 37.21 -20.14 7.53
C GLU A 191 35.90 -20.22 8.33
N ALA A 192 35.97 -20.65 9.60
CA ALA A 192 34.79 -20.72 10.46
C ALA A 192 34.20 -19.33 10.72
N VAL A 193 35.06 -18.33 11.00
CA VAL A 193 34.66 -16.94 11.19
C VAL A 193 34.11 -16.33 9.89
N ASN A 194 34.80 -16.54 8.77
CA ASN A 194 34.38 -16.04 7.45
C ASN A 194 33.04 -16.66 7.02
N ARG A 195 32.80 -17.95 7.32
CA ARG A 195 31.48 -18.58 7.09
C ARG A 195 30.39 -17.95 7.94
N ARG A 196 30.66 -17.66 9.22
CA ARG A 196 29.69 -16.96 10.10
C ARG A 196 29.39 -15.56 9.59
N ILE A 197 30.42 -14.76 9.31
CA ILE A 197 30.31 -13.41 8.76
C ILE A 197 29.48 -13.44 7.46
N ARG A 198 29.82 -14.29 6.48
CA ARG A 198 29.03 -14.46 5.25
C ARG A 198 27.58 -14.87 5.51
N SER A 199 27.33 -15.70 6.51
CA SER A 199 25.96 -16.09 6.87
C SER A 199 25.16 -14.93 7.46
N GLU A 200 25.80 -14.09 8.28
CA GLU A 200 25.20 -12.89 8.85
C GLU A 200 24.96 -11.82 7.78
N ILE A 201 25.90 -11.65 6.84
CA ILE A 201 25.73 -10.77 5.68
C ILE A 201 24.57 -11.23 4.80
N LYS A 202 24.47 -12.53 4.53
CA LYS A 202 23.32 -13.08 3.78
C LYS A 202 22.00 -12.80 4.50
N LYS A 203 21.95 -12.93 5.83
CA LYS A 203 20.78 -12.56 6.64
C LYS A 203 20.50 -11.05 6.56
N GLY A 204 21.53 -10.21 6.68
CA GLY A 204 21.42 -8.75 6.56
C GLY A 204 20.93 -8.32 5.18
N MET A 205 21.43 -8.90 4.11
CA MET A 205 20.94 -8.67 2.74
C MET A 205 19.49 -9.12 2.55
N ALA A 206 19.08 -10.25 3.15
CA ALA A 206 17.70 -10.70 3.12
C ALA A 206 16.76 -9.73 3.86
N ILE A 207 17.18 -9.23 5.02
CA ILE A 207 16.45 -8.21 5.78
C ILE A 207 16.37 -6.90 4.97
N LYS A 208 17.48 -6.44 4.40
CA LYS A 208 17.52 -5.25 3.54
C LYS A 208 16.57 -5.38 2.35
N LYS A 209 16.55 -6.54 1.68
CA LYS A 209 15.61 -6.81 0.59
C LYS A 209 14.16 -6.72 1.07
N LYS A 210 13.84 -7.30 2.23
CA LYS A 210 12.51 -7.22 2.82
C LYS A 210 12.11 -5.77 3.11
N CYS A 211 13.01 -4.97 3.68
CA CYS A 211 12.76 -3.54 3.90
C CYS A 211 12.54 -2.76 2.59
N LEU A 212 13.26 -3.09 1.51
CA LEU A 212 13.02 -2.48 0.18
C LEU A 212 11.67 -2.88 -0.42
N ASP A 213 11.23 -4.12 -0.20
CA ASP A 213 9.92 -4.57 -0.65
C ASP A 213 8.79 -3.90 0.17
N GLU A 214 8.95 -3.75 1.49
CA GLU A 214 8.06 -2.98 2.37
C GLU A 214 8.00 -1.49 1.94
N LEU A 215 9.13 -0.89 1.56
CA LEU A 215 9.21 0.48 1.05
C LEU A 215 8.36 0.66 -0.22
N ARG A 216 8.48 -0.27 -1.17
CA ARG A 216 7.67 -0.27 -2.41
C ARG A 216 6.19 -0.45 -2.14
N GLU A 217 5.85 -1.22 -1.12
CA GLU A 217 4.46 -1.40 -0.69
C GLU A 217 3.89 -0.12 -0.09
N CYS A 218 4.66 0.60 0.73
CA CYS A 218 4.30 1.93 1.22
C CYS A 218 4.06 2.91 0.06
N ASP A 219 4.96 2.98 -0.92
CA ASP A 219 4.80 3.86 -2.09
C ASP A 219 3.54 3.52 -2.89
N ARG A 220 3.25 2.22 -3.10
CA ARG A 220 2.01 1.78 -3.74
C ARG A 220 0.78 2.21 -2.95
N ARG A 221 0.77 2.02 -1.64
CA ARG A 221 -0.37 2.40 -0.78
C ARG A 221 -0.61 3.91 -0.81
N VAL A 222 0.45 4.72 -0.78
CA VAL A 222 0.35 6.18 -0.95
C VAL A 222 -0.24 6.51 -2.32
N ALA A 223 0.25 5.91 -3.40
CA ALA A 223 -0.28 6.14 -4.74
C ALA A 223 -1.78 5.78 -4.85
N THR A 224 -2.22 4.67 -4.26
CA THR A 224 -3.65 4.30 -4.27
C THR A 224 -4.50 5.31 -3.49
N LEU A 225 -4.01 5.82 -2.36
CA LEU A 225 -4.73 6.83 -1.57
C LEU A 225 -4.77 8.18 -2.29
N ARG A 226 -3.68 8.58 -2.98
CA ARG A 226 -3.64 9.80 -3.80
C ARG A 226 -4.59 9.69 -5.00
N ASN A 227 -4.60 8.55 -5.70
CA ASN A 227 -5.54 8.32 -6.80
C ASN A 227 -6.99 8.35 -6.32
N ARG A 228 -7.29 7.73 -5.17
CA ARG A 228 -8.62 7.78 -4.57
C ARG A 228 -9.03 9.21 -4.19
N ALA A 229 -8.10 10.01 -3.68
CA ALA A 229 -8.37 11.42 -3.40
C ALA A 229 -8.61 12.22 -4.69
N ALA A 230 -7.89 11.94 -5.78
CA ALA A 230 -8.12 12.57 -7.08
C ALA A 230 -9.48 12.17 -7.68
N GLU A 231 -9.86 10.90 -7.61
CA GLU A 231 -11.19 10.40 -8.01
C GLU A 231 -12.30 11.10 -7.20
N MET A 232 -12.12 11.26 -5.89
CA MET A 232 -13.09 11.99 -5.05
C MET A 232 -13.23 13.46 -5.43
N VAL A 233 -12.16 14.11 -5.91
CA VAL A 233 -12.24 15.49 -6.40
C VAL A 233 -12.95 15.56 -7.76
N GLU A 234 -12.73 14.58 -8.64
CA GLU A 234 -13.39 14.50 -9.97
C GLU A 234 -14.88 14.16 -9.87
N ASP A 235 -15.24 13.32 -8.89
CA ASP A 235 -16.61 12.90 -8.57
C ASP A 235 -17.41 13.96 -7.80
N CYS A 236 -16.78 15.05 -7.35
CA CYS A 236 -17.42 16.17 -6.67
C CYS A 236 -17.73 17.36 -7.60
N ASP A 237 -18.63 18.25 -7.16
CA ASP A 237 -18.97 19.46 -7.91
C ASP A 237 -17.71 20.34 -8.12
N PRO A 238 -17.47 20.88 -9.33
CA PRO A 238 -16.29 21.68 -9.60
C PRO A 238 -16.33 22.97 -8.78
N LEU A 239 -15.40 23.09 -7.83
CA LEU A 239 -15.13 24.34 -7.12
C LEU A 239 -14.50 25.38 -8.06
N PRO A 240 -14.67 26.69 -7.79
CA PRO A 240 -13.88 27.74 -8.45
C PRO A 240 -12.38 27.45 -8.34
N GLU A 241 -11.60 27.76 -9.37
CA GLU A 241 -10.16 27.43 -9.43
C GLU A 241 -9.38 27.95 -8.21
N GLU A 242 -9.72 29.13 -7.67
CA GLU A 242 -9.12 29.70 -6.46
C GLU A 242 -9.44 28.92 -5.18
N GLU A 243 -10.67 28.40 -5.06
CA GLU A 243 -11.08 27.60 -3.89
C GLU A 243 -10.50 26.18 -3.98
N MET A 244 -10.42 25.62 -5.19
CA MET A 244 -9.75 24.35 -5.45
C MET A 244 -8.25 24.44 -5.11
N ALA A 245 -7.55 25.49 -5.54
CA ALA A 245 -6.14 25.69 -5.22
C ALA A 245 -5.91 25.79 -3.70
N ASN A 246 -6.72 26.61 -3.01
CA ASN A 246 -6.66 26.72 -1.54
C ASN A 246 -6.99 25.39 -0.83
N PHE A 247 -7.89 24.58 -1.40
CA PHE A 247 -8.23 23.27 -0.86
C PHE A 247 -7.08 22.27 -1.03
N LEU A 248 -6.47 22.21 -2.21
CA LEU A 248 -5.33 21.33 -2.48
C LEU A 248 -4.12 21.68 -1.61
N GLU A 249 -3.88 22.98 -1.35
CA GLU A 249 -2.82 23.44 -0.44
C GLU A 249 -3.02 23.00 1.02
N LYS A 250 -4.27 22.79 1.47
CA LYS A 250 -4.54 22.29 2.82
C LYS A 250 -4.09 20.84 3.02
N PHE A 251 -3.95 20.05 1.94
CA PHE A 251 -3.68 18.61 1.99
C PHE A 251 -2.38 18.22 1.24
N PRO A 252 -1.21 18.72 1.67
CA PRO A 252 0.05 18.56 0.95
C PRO A 252 0.53 17.10 0.85
N GLY A 253 0.07 16.19 1.73
CA GLY A 253 0.40 14.77 1.65
C GLY A 253 -0.31 14.04 0.51
N LEU A 254 -1.55 14.46 0.21
CA LEU A 254 -2.39 13.91 -0.86
C LEU A 254 -2.06 14.55 -2.21
N PHE A 255 -1.82 15.85 -2.22
CA PHE A 255 -1.50 16.62 -3.42
C PHE A 255 -0.17 17.35 -3.23
N PRO A 256 0.98 16.66 -3.44
CA PRO A 256 2.28 17.31 -3.36
C PRO A 256 2.40 18.36 -4.49
N THR A 257 2.76 19.59 -4.13
CA THR A 257 3.19 20.60 -5.09
C THR A 257 4.46 20.13 -5.81
N GLU A 258 4.65 20.54 -7.08
CA GLU A 258 5.79 20.11 -7.93
C GLU A 258 7.15 20.25 -7.24
N GLU A 259 7.29 21.21 -6.32
CA GLU A 259 8.49 21.45 -5.53
C GLU A 259 8.80 20.35 -4.50
N LYS A 260 7.77 19.70 -3.93
CA LYS A 260 7.93 18.57 -2.98
C LYS A 260 8.03 17.22 -3.68
N ALA A 261 7.35 17.05 -4.82
CA ALA A 261 7.42 15.83 -5.62
C ALA A 261 8.84 15.54 -6.17
N ALA A 262 9.67 16.58 -6.33
CA ALA A 262 11.06 16.44 -6.75
C ALA A 262 12.04 16.07 -5.62
N SER A 263 11.58 16.05 -4.37
CA SER A 263 12.41 15.82 -3.16
C SER A 263 12.12 14.51 -2.42
N GLU A 264 11.07 13.77 -2.81
CA GLU A 264 10.72 12.41 -2.31
C GLU A 264 11.21 11.29 -3.23
#